data_AF-W9ASV7-F1
#
_entry.id   AF-W9ASV7-F1
#
_cell.length_a   1.000
_cell.length_b   1.000
_cell.length_c   1.000
_cell.angle_alpha   90.00
_cell.angle_beta   90.00
_cell.angle_gamma   90.00
#
_symmetry.space_group_name_H-M   'P 1'
#
loop_
_entity.id
_entity.type
_entity.pdbx_description
1 polymer ?
#
loop_
_entity_poly.entity_id
_entity_poly.type
_entity_poly.pdbx_seq_one_letter_code
_entity_poly.pdbx_strand_id
1 'polypeptide(L)' 'MSAGITIPDIAAGTNAAIAQSKLEALGLTNVELASANPDYSNVFVPKNWTLVSIEPAPGSVVQAGDVIIVKVTKP' A
#
# COMPACT_ATOMS: atom_id res chain seq x y z
N MET A 1 24.59 -3.30 4.72
CA MET A 1 23.45 -3.43 3.80
C MET A 1 22.22 -3.72 4.64
N SER A 2 21.12 -2.99 4.46
CA SER A 2 19.85 -3.34 5.08
C SER A 2 19.35 -4.67 4.52
N ALA A 3 18.79 -5.52 5.39
CA ALA A 3 18.06 -6.68 4.92
C ALA A 3 16.83 -6.21 4.12
N GLY A 4 16.56 -6.84 2.98
CA GLY A 4 15.37 -6.53 2.20
C GLY A 4 14.09 -6.89 2.95
N ILE A 5 13.02 -6.13 2.68
CA ILE A 5 11.68 -6.34 3.22
C ILE A 5 10.84 -7.00 2.13
N THR A 6 10.22 -8.14 2.45
CA THR A 6 9.28 -8.79 1.53
C THR A 6 7.90 -8.17 1.65
N ILE A 7 7.32 -7.74 0.54
CA ILE A 7 5.95 -7.19 0.51
C ILE A 7 4.96 -8.33 0.83
N PRO A 8 4.13 -8.19 1.87
CA PRO A 8 3.17 -9.21 2.26
C PRO A 8 1.99 -9.25 1.28
N ASP A 9 1.35 -10.41 1.19
CA ASP A 9 0.05 -10.53 0.52
C ASP A 9 -1.05 -10.00 1.45
N ILE A 10 -1.60 -8.83 1.11
CA ILE A 10 -2.73 -8.21 1.82
C ILE A 10 -3.95 -8.33 0.92
N ALA A 11 -4.98 -9.02 1.42
CA ALA A 11 -6.20 -9.28 0.65
C ALA A 11 -6.86 -7.98 0.14
N ALA A 12 -7.22 -7.96 -1.13
CA ALA A 12 -8.07 -6.92 -1.70
C ALA A 12 -9.38 -6.79 -0.91
N GLY A 13 -9.91 -5.57 -0.80
CA GLY A 13 -11.04 -5.24 0.09
C GLY A 13 -10.64 -4.89 1.52
N THR A 14 -9.38 -5.14 1.93
CA THR A 14 -8.87 -4.67 3.23
C THR A 14 -8.96 -3.16 3.32
N ASN A 15 -9.35 -2.62 4.47
CA ASN A 15 -9.37 -1.17 4.69
C ASN A 15 -7.99 -0.55 4.40
N ALA A 16 -7.94 0.57 3.66
CA ALA A 16 -6.67 1.15 3.23
C ALA A 16 -5.78 1.61 4.39
N ALA A 17 -6.35 2.15 5.48
CA ALA A 17 -5.57 2.54 6.66
C ALA A 17 -4.90 1.32 7.32
N ILE A 18 -5.59 0.17 7.35
CA ILE A 18 -5.05 -1.08 7.88
C ILE A 18 -3.95 -1.62 6.95
N ALA A 19 -4.16 -1.58 5.64
CA ALA A 19 -3.16 -2.03 4.66
C ALA A 19 -1.88 -1.20 4.75
N GLN A 20 -2.01 0.13 4.79
CA GLN A 20 -0.88 1.06 4.95
C GLN A 20 -0.13 0.80 6.27
N SER A 21 -0.84 0.73 7.39
CA SER A 21 -0.23 0.48 8.70
C SER A 21 0.53 -0.85 8.77
N LYS A 22 0.03 -1.91 8.10
CA LYS A 22 0.74 -3.19 8.00
C LYS A 22 2.05 -3.09 7.24
N LEU A 23 2.11 -2.31 6.16
CA LEU A 23 3.33 -2.10 5.37
C LEU A 23 4.35 -1.27 6.16
N GLU A 24 3.90 -0.18 6.78
CA GLU A 24 4.75 0.68 7.61
C GLU A 24 5.33 -0.07 8.82
N ALA A 25 4.56 -0.99 9.41
CA ALA A 25 5.02 -1.84 10.51
C ALA A 25 6.17 -2.80 10.14
N LEU A 26 6.40 -3.04 8.84
CA LEU A 26 7.56 -3.81 8.36
C LEU A 26 8.84 -2.96 8.25
N GLY A 27 8.73 -1.65 8.49
CA GLY A 27 9.82 -0.69 8.32
C GLY A 27 9.86 -0.02 6.95
N LEU A 28 8.81 -0.19 6.12
CA LEU A 28 8.66 0.60 4.90
C LEU A 28 8.29 2.03 5.26
N THR A 29 9.09 3.00 4.83
CA THR A 29 8.94 4.40 5.22
C THR A 29 8.30 5.27 4.15
N ASN A 30 8.05 4.70 2.97
CA ASN A 30 7.56 5.42 1.80
C ASN A 30 6.35 4.71 1.16
N VAL A 31 5.25 4.67 1.91
CA VAL A 31 3.98 4.06 1.49
C VAL A 31 3.01 5.15 1.05
N GLU A 32 2.65 5.15 -0.22
CA GLU A 32 1.76 6.14 -0.82
C GLU A 32 0.42 5.49 -1.20
N LEU A 33 -0.68 6.20 -0.92
CA LEU A 33 -2.01 5.77 -1.35
C LEU A 33 -2.36 6.44 -2.68
N ALA A 34 -2.79 5.64 -3.64
CA ALA A 34 -3.28 6.12 -4.93
C ALA A 34 -4.67 5.56 -5.20
N SER A 35 -5.53 6.34 -5.85
CA SER A 35 -6.81 5.82 -6.31
C SER A 35 -6.62 4.87 -7.48
N ALA A 36 -7.32 3.74 -7.44
CA ALA A 36 -7.45 2.84 -8.58
C ALA A 36 -8.41 3.38 -9.66
N ASN A 37 -9.21 4.40 -9.33
CA ASN A 37 -10.10 5.07 -10.26
C ASN A 37 -9.39 6.30 -10.88
N PRO A 38 -9.16 6.33 -12.21
CA PRO A 38 -8.46 7.43 -12.87
C PRO A 38 -9.21 8.78 -12.81
N ASP A 39 -10.52 8.77 -12.58
CA ASP A 39 -11.35 9.99 -12.49
C ASP A 39 -11.20 10.72 -11.14
N TYR A 40 -10.71 10.02 -10.11
CA TYR A 40 -10.54 10.56 -8.77
C TYR A 40 -9.12 10.31 -8.28
N SER A 41 -8.19 11.25 -8.51
CA SER A 41 -6.78 11.03 -8.18
C SER A 41 -6.48 11.02 -6.68
N ASN A 42 -7.26 11.75 -5.87
CA ASN A 42 -6.91 12.05 -4.49
C ASN A 42 -7.56 11.08 -3.50
N VAL A 43 -6.74 10.42 -2.68
CA VAL A 43 -7.19 9.57 -1.58
C VAL A 43 -7.21 10.39 -0.29
N PHE A 44 -8.41 10.81 0.13
CA PHE A 44 -8.61 11.47 1.42
C PHE A 44 -9.19 10.51 2.45
N VAL A 45 -8.70 10.60 3.68
CA VAL A 45 -9.18 9.81 4.84
C VAL A 45 -9.13 8.30 4.53
N PRO A 46 -7.95 7.66 4.63
CA PRO A 46 -7.72 6.29 4.16
C PRO A 46 -8.70 5.24 4.71
N LYS A 47 -9.21 5.44 5.94
CA LYS A 47 -10.22 4.57 6.55
C LYS A 47 -11.54 4.46 5.77
N ASN A 48 -11.80 5.34 4.79
CA ASN A 48 -12.99 5.30 3.93
C ASN A 48 -12.77 4.54 2.61
N TRP A 49 -11.60 3.94 2.42
CA TRP A 49 -11.18 3.28 1.17
C TRP A 49 -10.81 1.82 1.43
N THR A 50 -10.83 1.02 0.36
CA THR A 50 -10.45 -0.38 0.37
C THR A 50 -9.33 -0.66 -0.62
N LEU A 51 -8.42 -1.55 -0.24
CA LEU A 51 -7.28 -2.00 -1.02
C LEU A 51 -7.73 -2.70 -2.30
N VAL A 52 -7.08 -2.37 -3.41
CA VAL A 52 -7.21 -3.05 -4.70
C VAL A 52 -5.93 -3.82 -5.02
N SER A 53 -4.78 -3.15 -4.97
CA SER A 53 -3.47 -3.77 -5.26
C SER A 53 -2.31 -3.00 -4.61
N ILE A 54 -1.14 -3.63 -4.57
CA ILE A 54 0.11 -3.05 -4.08
C ILE A 54 1.16 -3.18 -5.18
N GLU A 55 1.96 -2.13 -5.39
CA GLU A 55 3.08 -2.07 -6.32
C GLU A 55 4.34 -1.59 -5.57
N PRO A 56 5.47 -2.34 -5.59
CA PRO A 56 5.67 -3.65 -6.24
C PRO A 56 4.75 -4.75 -5.70
N ALA A 57 4.53 -5.80 -6.51
CA ALA A 57 3.56 -6.84 -6.18
C ALA A 57 3.97 -7.62 -4.91
N PRO A 58 3.02 -8.19 -4.16
CA PRO A 58 3.30 -9.10 -3.05
C PRO A 58 4.34 -10.17 -3.39
N GLY A 59 5.23 -10.47 -2.45
CA GLY A 59 6.39 -11.35 -2.63
C GLY A 59 7.64 -10.66 -3.18
N SER A 60 7.54 -9.42 -3.68
CA SER A 60 8.72 -8.63 -4.06
C SER A 60 9.57 -8.27 -2.85
N VAL A 61 10.88 -8.22 -3.03
CA VAL A 61 11.83 -7.76 -2.01
C VAL A 61 12.23 -6.32 -2.32
N VAL A 62 12.00 -5.43 -1.37
CA VAL A 62 12.26 -3.99 -1.47
C VAL A 62 13.15 -3.51 -0.33
N GLN A 63 13.67 -2.29 -0.43
CA GLN A 63 14.34 -1.58 0.66
C GLN A 63 13.34 -0.67 1.39
N ALA A 64 13.66 -0.32 2.64
CA ALA A 64 12.79 0.50 3.50
C ALA A 64 12.34 1.83 2.86
N GLY A 65 13.20 2.46 2.06
CA GLY A 65 12.92 3.75 1.41
C GLY A 65 12.32 3.66 0.01
N ASP A 66 12.15 2.45 -0.55
CA ASP A 66 11.55 2.29 -1.88
C ASP A 66 10.08 2.74 -1.83
N VAL A 67 9.62 3.35 -2.92
CA VAL A 67 8.23 3.79 -3.04
C VAL A 67 7.32 2.57 -3.15
N ILE A 68 6.32 2.49 -2.28
CA ILE A 68 5.28 1.47 -2.30
C ILE A 68 3.94 2.13 -2.60
N ILE A 69 3.38 1.86 -3.77
CA ILE A 69 2.07 2.38 -4.16
C ILE A 69 0.99 1.39 -3.76
N VAL A 70 0.05 1.85 -2.93
CA VAL A 70 -1.13 1.10 -2.51
C VAL A 70 -2.33 1.67 -3.25
N LYS A 71 -2.79 0.93 -4.27
CA LYS A 71 -3.97 1.30 -5.05
C LYS A 71 -5.23 0.96 -4.27
N VAL A 72 -6.12 1.94 -4.13
CA VAL A 72 -7.34 1.82 -3.33
C VAL A 72 -8.56 2.31 -4.09
N THR A 73 -9.73 1.80 -3.76
CA THR A 73 -11.01 2.28 -4.29
C THR A 73 -11.93 2.70 -3.17
N LYS A 74 -12.83 3.64 -3.46
CA LYS A 74 -13.92 3.96 -2.55
C LYS A 74 -15.01 2.88 -2.73
N PRO A 75 -15.53 2.30 -1.64
CA PRO A 75 -16.66 1.37 -1.71
C PRO A 75 -17.90 1.99 -2.35
#